data_AF-A0A9D6RSI8-F1
#
_entry.id   AF-A0A9D6RSI8-F1
#
_cell.length_a   1.000
_cell.length_b   1.000
_cell.length_c   1.000
_cell.angle_alpha   90.00
_cell.angle_beta   90.00
_cell.angle_gamma   90.00
#
_symmetry.space_group_name_H-M   'P 1'
#
loop_
_entity.id
_entity.type
_entity.pdbx_description
1 polymer ?
#
loop_
_entity_poly.entity_id
_entity_poly.type
_entity_poly.pdbx_seq_one_letter_code
_entity_poly.pdbx_strand_id
1 'polypeptide(L)'
;MPSPNEWLDGALYPDVAPPTELATLAERVDFIARLCAAWDFGRLPSQATVAEVRRTEWRQAVDACRLLTSPAYHLLRAWHNLPPLPYLGRQMAYIREDPNLEYV
;
A
#
# COMPACT_ATOMS: atom_id res chain seq x y z
N MET A 1 23.21 14.08 -4.92
CA MET A 1 22.93 14.65 -3.57
C MET A 1 21.93 13.74 -2.91
N PRO A 2 22.13 13.30 -1.66
CA PRO A 2 21.10 12.53 -0.96
C PRO A 2 19.86 13.42 -0.82
N SER A 3 18.71 12.90 -1.21
CA SER A 3 17.43 13.59 -1.11
C SER A 3 17.15 13.95 0.35
N PRO A 4 16.66 15.16 0.67
CA PRO A 4 16.48 15.63 2.05
C PRO A 4 15.48 14.85 2.89
N ASN A 5 14.76 13.88 2.30
CA ASN A 5 13.88 12.95 3.00
C ASN A 5 14.31 11.50 2.72
N GLU A 6 15.07 10.91 3.64
CA GLU A 6 15.61 9.55 3.53
C GLU A 6 14.52 8.45 3.42
N TRP A 7 13.30 8.78 3.83
CA TRP A 7 12.12 7.90 3.74
C TRP A 7 11.35 8.05 2.42
N LEU A 8 11.52 9.15 1.67
CA LEU A 8 10.76 9.41 0.46
C LEU A 8 11.52 8.83 -0.74
N ASP A 9 11.17 7.59 -1.10
CA ASP A 9 11.78 6.90 -2.23
C ASP A 9 11.37 7.54 -3.57
N GLY A 10 12.23 8.40 -4.09
CA GLY A 10 11.99 9.12 -5.35
C GLY A 10 11.83 8.20 -6.56
N ALA A 11 12.35 6.97 -6.53
CA ALA A 11 12.18 6.05 -7.64
C ALA A 11 10.77 5.41 -7.70
N LEU A 12 9.86 5.77 -6.78
CA LEU A 12 8.41 5.55 -6.93
C LEU A 12 7.75 6.48 -7.97
N TYR A 13 8.49 7.48 -8.46
CA TYR A 13 8.04 8.49 -9.41
C TYR A 13 8.87 8.42 -10.71
N PRO A 14 8.75 7.35 -11.52
CA PRO A 14 9.50 7.24 -12.78
C PRO A 14 8.97 8.18 -13.89
N ASP A 15 7.71 8.59 -13.77
CA ASP A 15 6.93 9.35 -14.75
C ASP A 15 6.91 10.86 -14.47
N VAL A 16 7.26 11.27 -13.25
CA VAL A 16 7.17 12.66 -12.79
C VAL A 16 8.37 13.01 -11.92
N ALA A 17 8.64 14.30 -11.73
CA ALA A 17 9.65 14.72 -10.76
C ALA A 17 9.21 14.27 -9.34
N PRO A 18 10.09 13.58 -8.58
CA PRO A 18 9.76 13.19 -7.22
C PRO A 18 9.41 14.41 -6.36
N PRO A 19 8.31 14.35 -5.58
CA PRO A 19 7.96 15.44 -4.68
C PRO A 19 9.04 15.60 -3.61
N THR A 20 9.19 16.80 -3.07
CA THR A 20 10.05 17.06 -1.89
C THR A 20 9.29 16.90 -0.58
N GLU A 21 7.97 17.10 -0.61
CA GLU A 21 7.06 16.99 0.52
C GLU A 21 5.70 16.42 0.09
N LEU A 22 4.95 15.85 1.03
CA LEU A 22 3.58 15.36 0.82
C LEU A 22 2.64 16.12 1.77
N ALA A 23 2.26 17.31 1.35
CA ALA A 23 1.49 18.27 2.16
C ALA A 23 0.00 17.91 2.21
N THR A 24 -0.52 17.34 1.14
CA THR A 24 -1.94 17.06 0.99
C THR A 24 -2.27 15.58 1.23
N LEU A 25 -3.53 15.30 1.58
CA LEU A 25 -4.02 13.93 1.69
C LEU A 25 -3.89 13.18 0.35
N ALA A 26 -4.15 13.86 -0.76
CA ALA A 26 -4.08 13.26 -2.10
C ALA A 26 -2.66 12.81 -2.44
N GLU A 27 -1.64 13.62 -2.15
CA GLU A 27 -0.24 13.26 -2.35
C GLU A 27 0.19 12.07 -1.49
N ARG A 28 -0.27 12.01 -0.23
CA ARG A 28 -0.01 10.86 0.65
C ARG A 28 -0.71 9.60 0.15
N VAL A 29 -1.93 9.71 -0.36
CA VAL A 29 -2.65 8.58 -0.97
C VAL A 29 -1.93 8.08 -2.22
N ASP A 30 -1.50 8.98 -3.11
CA ASP A 30 -0.72 8.63 -4.30
C ASP A 30 0.60 7.95 -3.93
N PHE A 31 1.32 8.48 -2.93
CA PHE A 31 2.53 7.85 -2.41
C PHE A 31 2.26 6.43 -1.90
N ILE A 32 1.21 6.21 -1.10
CA ILE A 32 0.85 4.86 -0.62
C ILE A 32 0.49 3.94 -1.80
N ALA A 33 -0.25 4.42 -2.80
CA ALA A 33 -0.60 3.63 -3.97
C ALA A 33 0.66 3.18 -4.76
N ARG A 34 1.60 4.11 -5.00
CA ARG A 34 2.87 3.83 -5.68
C ARG A 34 3.76 2.89 -4.88
N LEU A 35 3.84 3.10 -3.57
CA LEU A 35 4.57 2.24 -2.64
C LEU A 35 4.01 0.81 -2.66
N CYS A 36 2.69 0.66 -2.54
CA CYS A 36 2.03 -0.65 -2.59
C CYS A 36 2.27 -1.34 -3.93
N ALA A 37 2.13 -0.63 -5.05
CA ALA A 37 2.39 -1.19 -6.37
C ALA A 37 3.84 -1.66 -6.50
N ALA A 38 4.82 -0.84 -6.13
CA ALA A 38 6.23 -1.23 -6.16
C ALA A 38 6.49 -2.48 -5.30
N TRP A 39 5.91 -2.52 -4.10
CA TRP A 39 6.09 -3.64 -3.17
C TRP A 39 5.45 -4.94 -3.68
N ASP A 40 4.23 -4.87 -4.22
CA ASP A 40 3.53 -6.02 -4.78
C ASP A 40 4.29 -6.66 -5.95
N PHE A 41 5.07 -5.86 -6.69
CA PHE A 41 5.92 -6.30 -7.80
C PHE A 41 7.39 -6.55 -7.41
N GLY A 42 7.67 -6.73 -6.12
CA GLY A 42 8.96 -7.22 -5.62
C GLY A 42 10.01 -6.16 -5.32
N ARG A 43 9.66 -4.87 -5.38
CA ARG A 43 10.54 -3.78 -4.94
C ARG A 43 10.23 -3.40 -3.49
N LEU A 44 11.09 -3.86 -2.58
CA LEU A 44 10.92 -3.62 -1.16
C LEU A 44 11.19 -2.15 -0.78
N PRO A 45 10.38 -1.56 0.13
CA PRO A 45 10.67 -0.24 0.67
C PRO A 45 11.90 -0.25 1.59
N SER A 46 12.53 0.92 1.73
CA SER A 46 13.59 1.12 2.73
C SER A 46 13.03 1.04 4.15
N GLN A 47 13.90 0.76 5.13
CA GLN A 47 13.51 0.77 6.54
C GLN A 47 12.98 2.14 7.00
N ALA A 48 13.55 3.24 6.49
CA ALA A 48 13.08 4.58 6.77
C ALA A 48 11.65 4.81 6.25
N THR A 49 11.36 4.33 5.03
CA THR A 49 10.01 4.37 4.44
C THR A 49 9.01 3.61 5.32
N VAL A 50 9.36 2.39 5.73
CA VAL A 50 8.51 1.55 6.60
C VAL A 50 8.26 2.24 7.95
N ALA A 51 9.29 2.82 8.56
CA ALA A 51 9.14 3.54 9.82
C ALA A 51 8.19 4.74 9.68
N GLU A 52 8.30 5.49 8.59
CA GLU A 52 7.45 6.65 8.32
C GLU A 52 5.99 6.26 8.10
N VAL A 53 5.71 5.32 7.18
CA VAL A 53 4.31 4.93 6.86
C VAL A 53 3.59 4.23 8.00
N ARG A 54 4.31 3.77 9.03
CA ARG A 54 3.72 3.21 10.26
C ARG A 54 3.24 4.27 11.25
N ARG A 55 3.61 5.53 11.08
CA ARG A 55 3.18 6.62 11.98
C ARG A 55 1.68 6.90 11.83
N THR A 56 1.03 7.27 12.92
CA THR A 56 -0.43 7.44 13.00
C THR A 56 -1.02 8.44 12.00
N GLU A 57 -0.21 9.40 11.57
CA GLU A 57 -0.53 10.46 10.61
C GLU A 57 -0.84 9.92 9.21
N TRP A 58 -0.37 8.71 8.92
CA TRP A 58 -0.62 8.00 7.66
C TRP A 58 -1.91 7.19 7.66
N ARG A 59 -2.53 6.97 8.82
CA ARG A 59 -3.75 6.16 8.94
C ARG A 59 -4.86 6.63 8.00
N GLN A 60 -5.06 7.95 7.88
CA GLN A 60 -6.08 8.51 7.00
C GLN A 60 -5.77 8.26 5.52
N ALA A 61 -4.52 8.42 5.10
CA ALA A 61 -4.10 8.17 3.72
C ALA A 61 -4.22 6.67 3.37
N VAL A 62 -3.82 5.79 4.30
CA VAL A 62 -3.99 4.34 4.15
C VAL A 62 -5.47 3.97 4.05
N ASP A 63 -6.38 4.53 4.86
CA ASP A 63 -7.79 4.19 4.74
C ASP A 63 -8.46 4.72 3.45
N ALA A 64 -8.00 5.87 2.96
CA ALA A 64 -8.49 6.50 1.74
C ALA A 64 -7.99 5.81 0.45
N CYS A 65 -6.82 5.15 0.48
CA CYS A 65 -6.19 4.58 -0.72
C CYS A 65 -7.01 3.47 -1.40
N ARG A 66 -7.71 2.63 -0.63
CA ARG A 66 -8.68 1.64 -1.15
C ARG A 66 -8.13 0.72 -2.26
N LEU A 67 -6.82 0.40 -2.24
CA LEU A 67 -6.18 -0.49 -3.20
C LEU A 67 -6.46 -1.98 -2.87
N LEU A 68 -7.71 -2.41 -3.04
CA LEU A 68 -8.22 -3.68 -2.52
C LEU A 68 -7.56 -4.94 -3.10
N THR A 69 -6.88 -4.83 -4.25
CA THR A 69 -6.14 -5.92 -4.91
C THR A 69 -4.66 -5.99 -4.49
N SER A 70 -4.20 -5.09 -3.62
CA SER A 70 -2.79 -5.05 -3.22
C SER A 70 -2.56 -5.80 -1.89
N PRO A 71 -1.77 -6.88 -1.84
CA PRO A 71 -1.40 -7.50 -0.57
C PRO A 71 -0.61 -6.54 0.34
N ALA A 72 0.28 -5.70 -0.20
CA ALA A 72 0.99 -4.68 0.58
C ALA A 72 0.04 -3.66 1.23
N TYR A 73 -1.03 -3.27 0.54
CA TYR A 73 -2.08 -2.40 1.09
C TYR A 73 -2.78 -3.03 2.31
N HIS A 74 -3.13 -4.32 2.23
CA HIS A 74 -3.76 -5.02 3.36
C HIS A 74 -2.81 -5.12 4.57
N LEU A 75 -1.51 -5.30 4.33
CA LEU A 75 -0.49 -5.23 5.38
C LEU A 75 -0.45 -3.85 6.05
N LEU A 76 -0.45 -2.77 5.26
CA LEU A 76 -0.49 -1.40 5.79
C LEU A 76 -1.75 -1.16 6.63
N ARG A 77 -2.91 -1.63 6.19
CA ARG A 77 -4.15 -1.55 6.98
C ARG A 77 -4.00 -2.24 8.34
N ALA A 78 -3.39 -3.42 8.36
CA ALA A 78 -3.16 -4.18 9.59
C ALA A 78 -2.22 -3.42 10.55
N TRP A 79 -1.13 -2.83 10.05
CA TRP A 79 -0.25 -1.99 10.87
C TRP A 79 -0.95 -0.80 11.52
N HIS A 80 -1.95 -0.25 10.83
CA HIS A 80 -2.76 0.87 11.31
C HIS A 80 -3.96 0.46 12.15
N ASN A 81 -4.16 -0.83 12.43
CA ASN A 81 -5.38 -1.34 13.10
C ASN A 81 -6.67 -0.84 12.44
N LEU A 82 -6.67 -0.80 11.10
CA LEU A 82 -7.88 -0.50 10.33
C LEU A 82 -8.70 -1.78 10.15
N PRO A 83 -10.05 -1.70 10.08
CA PRO A 83 -10.87 -2.86 9.80
C PRO A 83 -10.41 -3.56 8.52
N PRO A 84 -10.31 -4.91 8.52
CA PRO A 84 -9.93 -5.65 7.33
C PRO A 84 -10.98 -5.42 6.24
N LEU A 85 -10.51 -5.21 5.01
CA LEU A 85 -11.38 -5.08 3.85
C LEU A 85 -11.35 -6.36 3.02
N PRO A 86 -12.44 -6.68 2.31
CA PRO A 86 -12.40 -7.77 1.35
C PRO A 86 -11.34 -7.47 0.30
N TYR A 87 -10.41 -8.40 0.09
CA TYR A 87 -9.57 -8.40 -1.09
C TYR A 87 -10.47 -8.48 -2.33
N LEU A 88 -10.37 -7.49 -3.22
CA LEU A 88 -11.17 -7.50 -4.45
C LEU A 88 -10.58 -8.55 -5.39
N GLY A 89 -11.40 -9.48 -5.86
CA GLY A 89 -10.93 -10.70 -6.55
C GLY A 89 -11.02 -11.97 -5.69
N ARG A 90 -11.81 -11.93 -4.62
CA ARG A 90 -11.88 -12.91 -3.51
C ARG A 90 -11.96 -14.39 -3.87
N GLN A 91 -12.45 -14.78 -5.05
CA GLN A 91 -12.54 -16.18 -5.45
C GLN A 91 -12.85 -16.23 -6.95
N MET A 92 -12.06 -16.96 -7.75
CA MET A 92 -12.51 -17.33 -9.08
C MET A 92 -13.80 -18.17 -8.93
N ALA A 93 -14.81 -17.93 -9.77
CA ALA A 93 -16.14 -18.54 -9.60
C ALA A 93 -16.07 -20.06 -9.37
N TYR A 94 -15.14 -20.73 -10.06
CA TYR A 94 -14.93 -22.18 -9.93
C TYR A 94 -14.44 -22.64 -8.55
N ILE A 95 -13.68 -21.83 -7.81
CA ILE A 95 -13.24 -22.19 -6.44
C ILE A 95 -14.43 -22.04 -5.48
N ARG A 96 -15.31 -21.05 -5.70
CA ARG A 96 -16.52 -20.85 -4.89
C ARG A 96 -17.54 -21.96 -5.12
N GLU A 97 -17.54 -22.53 -6.31
CA GLU A 97 -18.48 -23.55 -6.78
C GLU A 97 -17.88 -24.97 -6.71
N ASP A 98 -16.70 -25.14 -6.10
CA ASP A 98 -16.04 -26.44 -5.97
C ASP A 98 -16.76 -27.30 -4.90
N PRO A 99 -17.34 -28.46 -5.28
CA PRO A 99 -18.02 -29.35 -4.32
C PRO A 99 -17.09 -29.90 -3.24
N ASN A 100 -15.76 -29.88 -3.43
CA ASN A 100 -14.81 -30.34 -2.42
C ASN A 100 -14.68 -29.38 -1.22
N LEU A 101 -15.20 -28.15 -1.30
CA LEU A 101 -15.22 -27.23 -0.16
C LEU A 101 -16.08 -27.75 1.00
N GLU A 102 -16.93 -28.75 0.80
CA GLU A 102 -17.72 -29.40 1.86
C GLU A 102 -16.84 -30.19 2.86
N TYR A 103 -15.57 -30.41 2.56
CA TYR A 103 -14.66 -31.25 3.35
C TYR A 103 -13.53 -30.49 4.05
N VAL A 104 -13.56 -29.15 4.05
CA VAL A 104 -12.48 -28.28 4.57
C VAL A 104 -12.94 -27.43 5.76
#